data_AF-A0A8X6S001-F1
#
_entry.id   AF-A0A8X6S001-F1
#
_cell.length_a   1.000
_cell.length_b   1.000
_cell.length_c   1.000
_cell.angle_alpha   90.00
_cell.angle_beta   90.00
_cell.angle_gamma   90.00
#
_symmetry.space_group_name_H-M   'P 1'
#
loop_
_entity.id
_entity.type
_entity.pdbx_description
1 polymer ?
#
loop_
_entity_poly.entity_id
_entity_poly.type
_entity_poly.pdbx_seq_one_letter_code
_entity_poly.pdbx_strand_id
1 'polypeptide(L)'
;MRFVVIFKGAFLTIGIAEEDRDYLRFFWFPNDGDAKSYKIMRMNRVPFGVTLSPFILAATIKFHIRKYKEDYRETYELLNTSLYVDDLFAGSSESVYKAFDLSKDAIEILKDANMNLRKFKTNSKELRKLWNENGIGDVCESGERSLKVLGIIWNLNNDTFKLDAQPLLELIKNLKNSKRCVLKTAAKVFDPIGFISPFVLIIKCLMQEIWEYGLGWDEQLPTELKNKWETWCSQVCLLNDLTLERKYFPYPLDKGKDLQLHIFCDASPRAFGAVAVIEIQSNSDPSDWHHCSGRENPADDVSRGANLETIINSQVWMHGPQWLRTTENNWPKSLNCDFSSTDPCESEEQVFTFACELNTASIINLRKFSSLQKLLRVTSWVLRFVHNIRNRFNKRSDDLSTEEIDGAEKFWILLVQRCFRRRS
;
A
#
# COMPACT_ATOMS: atom_id res chain seq x y z
N MET A 1 -12.55 15.16 -14.55
CA MET A 1 -11.89 16.31 -13.90
C MET A 1 -11.66 15.96 -12.45
N ARG A 2 -10.49 16.26 -11.88
CA ARG A 2 -10.18 15.99 -10.48
C ARG A 2 -9.70 17.24 -9.79
N PHE A 3 -10.04 17.36 -8.51
CA PHE A 3 -9.64 18.46 -7.68
C PHE A 3 -9.29 18.04 -6.26
N VAL A 4 -8.47 18.87 -5.63
CA VAL A 4 -8.10 18.78 -4.21
C VAL A 4 -8.47 20.08 -3.54
N VAL A 5 -9.03 19.97 -2.35
CA VAL A 5 -9.39 21.09 -1.49
C VAL A 5 -8.85 20.84 -0.10
N ILE A 6 -8.27 21.86 0.52
CA ILE A 6 -7.61 21.76 1.81
C ILE A 6 -8.43 22.51 2.85
N PHE A 7 -8.66 21.92 4.01
CA PHE A 7 -9.36 22.60 5.09
C PHE A 7 -8.47 23.65 5.75
N LYS A 8 -9.03 24.81 6.11
CA LYS A 8 -8.32 25.76 6.97
C LYS A 8 -8.56 25.44 8.45
N GLY A 9 -7.55 24.88 9.12
CA GLY A 9 -7.53 24.77 10.58
C GLY A 9 -8.68 23.95 11.17
N ALA A 10 -9.10 22.89 10.48
CA ALA A 10 -10.29 22.10 10.85
C ALA A 10 -10.20 21.50 12.26
N PHE A 11 -9.02 21.09 12.73
CA PHE A 11 -8.86 20.60 14.09
C PHE A 11 -9.25 21.65 15.15
N LEU A 12 -8.95 22.93 14.89
CA LEU A 12 -9.18 24.01 15.85
C LEU A 12 -10.65 24.43 15.94
N THR A 13 -11.52 23.93 15.05
CA THR A 13 -12.97 24.18 15.15
C THR A 13 -13.63 23.27 16.18
N ILE A 14 -12.95 22.19 16.60
CA ILE A 14 -13.51 21.16 17.47
C ILE A 14 -13.10 21.43 18.92
N GLY A 15 -14.10 21.62 19.78
CA GLY A 15 -13.94 21.78 21.23
C GLY A 15 -13.48 20.49 21.92
N ILE A 16 -12.64 20.63 22.94
CA ILE A 16 -12.31 19.54 23.86
C ILE A 16 -13.14 19.72 25.13
N ALA A 17 -13.70 18.61 25.63
CA ALA A 17 -14.42 18.55 26.90
C ALA A 17 -13.55 19.08 28.05
N GLU A 18 -14.14 19.79 29.00
CA GLU A 18 -13.34 20.54 29.99
C GLU A 18 -12.48 19.62 30.86
N GLU A 19 -13.02 18.44 31.19
CA GLU A 19 -12.36 17.36 31.91
C GLU A 19 -11.12 16.81 31.18
N ASP A 20 -11.09 16.85 29.84
CA ASP A 20 -10.01 16.28 29.04
C ASP A 20 -8.88 17.27 28.72
N ARG A 21 -9.12 18.58 28.88
CA ARG A 21 -8.14 19.63 28.50
C ARG A 21 -6.85 19.55 29.29
N ASP A 22 -6.90 19.02 30.51
CA ASP A 22 -5.73 18.92 31.38
C ASP A 22 -4.71 17.88 30.92
N TYR A 23 -5.11 16.91 30.09
CA TYR A 23 -4.19 15.98 29.43
C TYR A 23 -3.41 16.61 28.27
N LEU A 24 -3.75 17.84 27.87
CA LEU A 24 -3.16 18.57 26.75
C LEU A 24 -2.44 19.84 27.20
N ARG A 25 -1.87 19.80 28.41
CA ARG A 25 -1.05 20.88 28.94
C ARG A 25 0.32 20.90 28.27
N PHE A 26 0.86 22.10 28.08
CA PHE A 26 2.20 22.31 27.57
C PHE A 26 2.86 23.51 28.26
N PHE A 27 4.18 23.51 28.29
CA PHE A 27 4.96 24.64 28.75
C PHE A 27 5.16 25.64 27.61
N TRP A 28 4.84 26.91 27.86
CA TRP A 28 5.13 28.01 26.97
C TRP A 28 6.21 28.89 27.58
N PHE A 29 7.30 29.08 26.84
CA PHE A 29 8.45 29.89 27.25
C PHE A 29 8.33 31.26 26.57
N PRO A 30 8.08 32.35 27.32
CA PRO A 30 7.91 33.68 26.73
C PRO A 30 9.21 34.24 26.14
N ASN A 31 10.36 33.82 26.69
CA ASN A 31 11.68 34.31 26.33
C ASN A 31 12.53 33.12 25.87
N ASP A 32 12.95 33.12 24.60
CA ASP A 32 13.84 32.10 24.05
C ASP A 32 15.16 32.06 24.83
N GLY A 33 15.50 30.90 25.38
CA GLY A 33 16.77 30.64 26.07
C GLY A 33 16.74 30.71 27.60
N ASP A 34 15.65 31.17 28.22
CA ASP A 34 15.48 31.11 29.68
C ASP A 34 14.52 29.99 30.10
N ALA A 35 15.08 28.80 30.35
CA ALA A 35 14.33 27.63 30.80
C ALA A 35 13.65 27.80 32.18
N LYS A 36 13.94 28.88 32.93
CA LYS A 36 13.37 29.12 34.26
C LYS A 36 12.09 29.96 34.23
N SER A 37 11.80 30.64 33.11
CA SER A 37 10.58 31.44 32.94
C SER A 37 9.63 30.72 31.99
N TYR A 38 8.63 30.01 32.52
CA TYR A 38 7.62 29.32 31.73
C TYR A 38 6.20 29.55 32.28
N LYS A 39 5.22 29.43 31.39
CA LYS A 39 3.79 29.37 31.73
C LYS A 39 3.23 28.00 31.36
N ILE A 40 2.34 27.47 32.19
CA ILE A 40 1.59 26.26 31.87
C ILE A 40 0.33 26.69 31.13
N MET A 41 0.18 26.21 29.89
CA MET A 41 -0.99 26.43 29.06
C MET A 41 -1.67 25.09 28.79
N ARG A 42 -2.91 25.11 28.32
CA ARG A 42 -3.63 23.91 27.86
C ARG A 42 -4.39 24.18 26.58
N MET A 43 -4.51 23.15 25.75
CA MET A 43 -5.31 23.23 24.53
C MET A 43 -6.80 23.12 24.85
N ASN A 44 -7.61 24.02 24.29
CA ASN A 44 -9.07 23.99 24.41
C ASN A 44 -9.76 23.42 23.16
N ARG A 45 -8.97 23.07 22.15
CA ARG A 45 -9.37 22.57 20.84
C ARG A 45 -8.48 21.42 20.44
N VAL A 46 -8.97 20.56 19.55
CA VAL A 46 -8.22 19.39 19.08
C VAL A 46 -6.87 19.85 18.49
N PRO A 47 -5.72 19.43 19.08
CA PRO A 47 -4.41 19.85 18.60
C PRO A 47 -3.92 18.97 17.45
N PHE A 48 -2.99 19.49 16.66
CA PHE A 48 -2.23 18.68 15.71
C PHE A 48 -1.19 17.82 16.46
N GLY A 49 -0.91 16.61 15.95
CA GLY A 49 0.14 15.72 16.50
C GLY A 49 -0.32 14.76 17.60
N VAL A 50 -1.55 14.85 18.09
CA VAL A 50 -2.14 13.83 18.97
C VAL A 50 -2.74 12.71 18.13
N THR A 51 -2.45 11.46 18.50
CA THR A 51 -2.84 10.26 17.74
C THR A 51 -4.35 10.16 17.46
N LEU A 52 -5.19 10.65 18.38
CA LEU A 52 -6.65 10.61 18.25
C LEU A 52 -7.24 11.78 17.44
N SER A 53 -6.48 12.86 17.21
CA SER A 53 -7.00 14.05 16.54
C SER A 53 -7.57 13.77 15.15
N PRO A 54 -6.92 12.99 14.26
CA PRO A 54 -7.47 12.67 12.94
C PRO A 54 -8.81 11.93 13.02
N PHE A 55 -8.96 11.01 13.99
CA PHE A 55 -10.21 10.29 14.21
C PHE A 55 -11.32 11.24 14.65
N ILE A 56 -11.06 12.12 15.62
CA ILE A 56 -12.06 13.08 16.12
C ILE A 56 -12.53 14.00 14.99
N LEU A 57 -11.60 14.49 14.15
CA LEU A 57 -11.93 15.30 12.99
C LEU A 57 -12.83 14.55 12.00
N ALA A 58 -12.42 13.34 11.60
CA ALA A 58 -13.20 12.52 10.67
C ALA A 58 -14.59 12.18 11.21
N ALA A 59 -14.70 11.81 12.49
CA ALA A 59 -15.97 11.50 13.14
C ALA A 59 -16.89 12.73 13.18
N THR A 60 -16.34 13.90 13.50
CA THR A 60 -17.08 15.17 13.54
C THR A 60 -17.60 15.54 12.14
N ILE A 61 -16.75 15.49 11.12
CA ILE A 61 -17.19 15.75 9.73
C ILE A 61 -18.29 14.78 9.32
N LYS A 62 -18.09 13.47 9.55
CA LYS A 62 -19.08 12.43 9.22
C LYS A 62 -20.40 12.64 9.95
N PHE A 63 -20.37 13.09 11.20
CA PHE A 63 -21.57 13.43 11.94
C PHE A 63 -22.32 14.61 11.30
N HIS A 64 -21.62 15.69 10.94
CA HIS A 64 -22.22 16.87 10.32
C HIS A 64 -22.81 16.59 8.94
N ILE A 65 -22.06 15.94 8.05
CA ILE A 65 -22.52 15.74 6.66
C ILE A 65 -23.76 14.82 6.57
N ARG A 66 -24.02 13.97 7.57
CA ARG A 66 -25.21 13.08 7.60
C ARG A 66 -26.53 13.83 7.47
N LYS A 67 -26.60 15.07 7.98
CA LYS A 67 -27.78 15.94 7.86
C LYS A 67 -28.15 16.21 6.40
N TYR A 68 -27.17 16.19 5.49
CA TYR A 68 -27.32 16.55 4.08
C TYR A 68 -27.50 15.34 3.15
N LYS A 69 -27.69 14.14 3.73
CA LYS A 69 -27.79 12.90 2.96
C LYS A 69 -28.96 12.89 1.97
N GLU A 70 -30.09 13.50 2.33
CA GLU A 70 -31.27 13.53 1.47
C GLU A 70 -31.22 14.72 0.49
N ASP A 71 -30.88 15.91 0.98
CA ASP A 71 -30.89 17.16 0.17
C ASP A 71 -29.71 17.24 -0.82
N TYR A 72 -28.54 16.67 -0.46
CA TYR A 72 -27.30 16.73 -1.24
C TYR A 72 -26.66 15.35 -1.35
N ARG A 73 -27.44 14.35 -1.78
CA ARG A 73 -27.03 12.94 -1.76
C ARG A 73 -25.65 12.67 -2.36
N GLU A 74 -25.38 13.20 -3.55
CA GLU A 74 -24.13 12.93 -4.26
C GLU A 74 -22.93 13.60 -3.60
N THR A 75 -23.08 14.86 -3.19
CA THR A 75 -22.04 15.59 -2.45
C THR A 75 -21.79 14.95 -1.08
N TYR A 76 -22.83 14.46 -0.39
CA TYR A 76 -22.69 13.67 0.82
C TYR A 76 -21.88 12.39 0.59
N GLU A 77 -22.22 11.61 -0.44
CA GLU A 77 -21.49 10.37 -0.78
C GLU A 77 -20.01 10.67 -1.07
N LEU A 78 -19.75 11.74 -1.84
CA LEU A 78 -18.41 12.22 -2.14
C LEU A 78 -17.63 12.61 -0.87
N LEU A 79 -18.20 13.46 0.00
CA LEU A 79 -17.56 13.89 1.25
C LEU A 79 -17.32 12.71 2.19
N ASN A 80 -18.26 11.77 2.28
CA ASN A 80 -18.16 10.62 3.18
C ASN A 80 -17.06 9.62 2.77
N THR A 81 -16.69 9.58 1.48
CA THR A 81 -15.75 8.61 0.92
C THR A 81 -14.40 9.19 0.57
N SER A 82 -14.32 10.49 0.29
CA SER A 82 -13.16 11.08 -0.38
C SER A 82 -12.40 12.12 0.46
N LEU A 83 -12.70 12.18 1.75
CA LEU A 83 -11.95 12.95 2.74
C LEU A 83 -10.85 12.10 3.37
N TYR A 84 -9.62 12.63 3.37
CA TYR A 84 -8.52 12.10 4.14
C TYR A 84 -7.96 13.19 5.04
N VAL A 85 -8.26 13.08 6.34
CA VAL A 85 -7.87 14.08 7.36
C VAL A 85 -8.37 15.48 6.98
N ASP A 86 -7.48 16.37 6.55
CA ASP A 86 -7.75 17.76 6.18
C ASP A 86 -7.71 18.02 4.67
N ASP A 87 -7.63 16.96 3.85
CA ASP A 87 -7.67 17.03 2.39
C ASP A 87 -8.92 16.34 1.83
N LEU A 88 -9.64 17.05 0.95
CA LEU A 88 -10.73 16.52 0.14
C LEU A 88 -10.24 16.22 -1.27
N PHE A 89 -10.31 14.95 -1.67
CA PHE A 89 -9.98 14.48 -3.01
C PHE A 89 -11.25 14.22 -3.79
N ALA A 90 -11.53 14.98 -4.85
CA ALA A 90 -12.84 14.92 -5.47
C ALA A 90 -12.77 15.12 -6.99
N GLY A 91 -13.91 14.99 -7.65
CA GLY A 91 -14.04 15.29 -9.06
C GLY A 91 -15.15 14.49 -9.74
N SER A 92 -15.50 14.93 -10.94
CA SER A 92 -16.52 14.29 -11.78
C SER A 92 -15.92 13.86 -13.12
N SER A 93 -16.34 12.70 -13.63
CA SER A 93 -16.06 12.25 -14.99
C SER A 93 -17.12 12.68 -16.00
N GLU A 94 -18.28 13.17 -15.55
CA GLU A 94 -19.43 13.48 -16.41
C GLU A 94 -19.28 14.83 -17.09
N SER A 95 -19.05 15.89 -16.31
CA SER A 95 -18.85 17.23 -16.85
C SER A 95 -18.12 18.15 -15.88
N VAL A 96 -17.58 19.25 -16.43
CA VAL A 96 -16.98 20.34 -15.66
C VAL A 96 -18.02 21.02 -14.76
N TYR A 97 -19.25 21.21 -15.24
CA TYR A 97 -20.34 21.81 -14.45
C TYR A 97 -20.71 20.93 -13.25
N LYS A 98 -20.73 19.61 -13.43
CA LYS A 98 -20.97 18.69 -12.33
C LYS A 98 -19.89 18.79 -11.25
N ALA A 99 -18.61 18.87 -11.66
CA ALA A 99 -17.53 19.09 -10.71
C ALA A 99 -17.62 20.45 -10.00
N PHE A 100 -18.11 21.47 -10.70
CA PHE A 100 -18.37 22.80 -10.13
C PHE A 100 -19.49 22.75 -9.08
N ASP A 101 -20.63 22.13 -9.38
CA ASP A 101 -21.77 21.98 -8.46
C ASP A 101 -21.34 21.23 -7.19
N LEU A 102 -20.64 20.10 -7.33
CA LEU A 102 -20.08 19.35 -6.19
C LEU A 102 -19.15 20.21 -5.32
N SER A 103 -18.38 21.11 -5.94
CA SER A 103 -17.49 22.02 -5.21
C SER A 103 -18.27 23.05 -4.41
N LYS A 104 -19.32 23.62 -5.02
CA LYS A 104 -20.20 24.61 -4.39
C LYS A 104 -20.97 23.99 -3.23
N ASP A 105 -21.60 22.84 -3.45
CA ASP A 105 -22.34 22.11 -2.42
C ASP A 105 -21.43 21.73 -1.25
N ALA A 106 -20.21 21.27 -1.52
CA ALA A 106 -19.26 20.91 -0.47
C ALA A 106 -18.89 22.12 0.41
N ILE A 107 -18.76 23.32 -0.18
CA ILE A 107 -18.55 24.56 0.58
C ILE A 107 -19.75 24.85 1.47
N GLU A 108 -20.98 24.80 0.92
CA GLU A 108 -22.20 25.09 1.67
C GLU A 108 -22.38 24.14 2.87
N ILE A 109 -22.21 22.83 2.64
CA ILE A 109 -22.32 21.79 3.66
C ILE A 109 -21.29 22.00 4.78
N LEU A 110 -20.02 22.18 4.42
CA LEU A 110 -18.95 22.27 5.42
C LEU A 110 -18.89 23.64 6.11
N LYS A 111 -19.44 24.69 5.49
CA LYS A 111 -19.63 26.00 6.12
C LYS A 111 -20.59 25.94 7.31
N ASP A 112 -21.62 25.10 7.27
CA ASP A 112 -22.52 24.86 8.43
C ASP A 112 -21.77 24.26 9.62
N ALA A 113 -20.73 23.46 9.37
CA ALA A 113 -19.83 22.93 10.39
C ALA A 113 -18.70 23.90 10.79
N ASN A 114 -18.71 25.14 10.29
CA ASN A 114 -17.62 26.12 10.40
C ASN A 114 -16.27 25.60 9.88
N MET A 115 -16.30 24.60 9.00
CA MET A 115 -15.13 23.97 8.40
C MET A 115 -14.92 24.53 7.00
N ASN A 116 -14.19 25.64 6.92
CA ASN A 116 -14.02 26.36 5.67
C ASN A 116 -13.00 25.66 4.76
N LEU A 117 -13.48 25.21 3.60
CA LEU A 117 -12.68 24.73 2.49
C LEU A 117 -11.89 25.87 1.84
N ARG A 118 -10.58 25.65 1.60
CA ARG A 118 -9.66 26.61 0.95
C ARG A 118 -8.69 25.91 0.01
N LYS A 119 -7.87 26.71 -0.69
CA LYS A 119 -6.78 26.23 -1.57
C LYS A 119 -7.26 25.22 -2.61
N PHE A 120 -8.28 25.63 -3.35
CA PHE A 120 -8.86 24.81 -4.41
C PHE A 120 -7.84 24.63 -5.53
N LYS A 121 -7.56 23.37 -5.87
CA LYS A 121 -6.62 22.99 -6.93
C LYS A 121 -7.25 21.94 -7.83
N THR A 122 -7.08 22.08 -9.14
CA THR A 122 -7.70 21.20 -10.14
C THR A 122 -6.78 20.99 -11.33
N ASN A 123 -6.90 19.82 -11.96
CA ASN A 123 -6.26 19.49 -13.23
C ASN A 123 -7.03 20.01 -14.46
N SER A 124 -8.25 20.54 -14.29
CA SER A 124 -9.05 21.13 -15.38
C SER A 124 -8.93 22.65 -15.40
N LYS A 125 -8.51 23.19 -16.55
CA LYS A 125 -8.42 24.64 -16.77
C LYS A 125 -9.82 25.29 -16.78
N GLU A 126 -10.80 24.58 -17.33
CA GLU A 126 -12.19 25.01 -17.43
C GLU A 126 -12.82 25.10 -16.03
N LEU A 127 -12.65 24.09 -15.19
CA LEU A 127 -13.15 24.10 -13.81
C LEU A 127 -12.50 25.23 -12.99
N ARG A 128 -11.20 25.43 -13.16
CA ARG A 128 -10.48 26.54 -12.50
C ARG A 128 -11.04 27.90 -12.90
N LYS A 129 -11.32 28.09 -14.20
CA LYS A 129 -11.94 29.31 -14.72
C LYS A 129 -13.32 29.53 -14.10
N LEU A 130 -14.17 28.50 -14.06
CA LEU A 130 -15.49 28.59 -13.44
C LEU A 130 -15.42 28.97 -11.96
N TRP A 131 -14.50 28.38 -11.19
CA TRP A 131 -14.33 28.76 -9.79
C TRP A 131 -13.94 30.22 -9.62
N ASN A 132 -12.99 30.72 -10.43
CA ASN A 132 -12.57 32.12 -10.39
C ASN A 132 -13.71 33.08 -10.74
N GLU A 133 -14.47 32.78 -11.80
CA GLU A 133 -15.59 33.63 -12.25
C GLU A 133 -16.74 33.69 -11.24
N ASN A 134 -16.92 32.63 -10.44
CA ASN A 134 -18.00 32.53 -9.46
C ASN A 134 -17.54 32.73 -8.01
N GLY A 135 -16.29 33.11 -7.77
CA GLY A 135 -15.75 33.34 -6.42
C GLY A 135 -15.74 32.10 -5.52
N ILE A 136 -15.56 30.90 -6.10
CA ILE A 136 -15.56 29.63 -5.37
C ILE A 136 -14.20 29.43 -4.69
N GLY A 137 -14.19 29.65 -3.37
CA GLY A 137 -13.04 29.37 -2.52
C GLY A 137 -11.79 30.21 -2.83
N ASP A 138 -10.70 29.89 -2.16
CA ASP A 138 -9.39 30.47 -2.40
C ASP A 138 -8.67 29.62 -3.46
N VAL A 139 -8.80 30.00 -4.73
CA VAL A 139 -8.21 29.28 -5.88
C VAL A 139 -6.74 29.68 -6.02
N CYS A 140 -5.83 28.71 -5.92
CA CYS A 140 -4.41 29.02 -6.07
C CYS A 140 -4.09 29.49 -7.51
N GLU A 141 -3.33 30.59 -7.60
CA GLU A 141 -2.97 31.23 -8.87
C GLU A 141 -2.27 30.28 -9.86
N SER A 142 -2.38 30.64 -11.14
CA SER A 142 -2.02 29.90 -12.36
C SER A 142 -0.55 29.48 -12.51
N GLY A 143 0.32 29.75 -11.53
CA GLY A 143 1.74 29.41 -11.55
C GLY A 143 2.11 28.03 -10.96
N GLU A 144 1.35 27.54 -9.97
CA GLU A 144 1.64 26.24 -9.33
C GLU A 144 1.21 25.08 -10.23
N ARG A 145 2.18 24.49 -10.92
CA ARG A 145 2.00 23.34 -11.84
C ARG A 145 1.95 22.00 -11.12
N SER A 146 2.29 21.97 -9.84
CA SER A 146 2.37 20.75 -9.03
C SER A 146 1.90 20.98 -7.60
N LEU A 147 1.27 19.96 -7.00
CA LEU A 147 0.81 19.94 -5.61
C LEU A 147 1.40 18.71 -4.92
N LYS A 148 1.83 18.83 -3.67
CA LYS A 148 2.14 17.67 -2.84
C LYS A 148 0.84 17.12 -2.23
N VAL A 149 0.48 15.90 -2.59
CA VAL A 149 -0.71 15.16 -2.16
C VAL A 149 -0.25 13.91 -1.42
N LEU A 150 -0.58 13.79 -0.13
CA LEU A 150 -0.22 12.64 0.69
C LEU A 150 1.28 12.24 0.60
N GLY A 151 2.15 13.24 0.40
CA GLY A 151 3.59 13.04 0.26
C GLY A 151 4.12 12.78 -1.16
N ILE A 152 3.24 12.53 -2.14
CA ILE A 152 3.57 12.40 -3.58
C ILE A 152 3.34 13.75 -4.28
N ILE A 153 4.09 14.05 -5.34
CA ILE A 153 3.89 15.24 -6.17
C ILE A 153 2.88 14.92 -7.28
N TRP A 154 1.77 15.64 -7.33
CA TRP A 154 0.80 15.60 -8.42
C TRP A 154 0.99 16.79 -9.37
N ASN A 155 1.32 16.50 -10.62
CA ASN A 155 1.37 17.46 -11.72
C ASN A 155 -0.04 17.67 -12.28
N LEU A 156 -0.56 18.89 -12.13
CA LEU A 156 -1.94 19.21 -12.51
C LEU A 156 -2.13 19.34 -14.03
N ASN A 157 -1.08 19.69 -14.77
CA ASN A 157 -1.20 19.91 -16.22
C ASN A 157 -1.23 18.59 -16.98
N ASN A 158 -0.35 17.67 -16.60
CA ASN A 158 -0.21 16.39 -17.27
C ASN A 158 -1.07 15.30 -16.62
N ASP A 159 -1.64 15.58 -15.43
CA ASP A 159 -2.37 14.62 -14.61
C ASP A 159 -1.52 13.40 -14.21
N THR A 160 -0.27 13.65 -13.81
CA THR A 160 0.71 12.61 -13.45
C THR A 160 1.22 12.74 -12.03
N PHE A 161 1.60 11.63 -11.42
CA PHE A 161 2.28 11.58 -10.13
C PHE A 161 3.80 11.46 -10.30
N LYS A 162 4.53 12.00 -9.33
CA LYS A 162 5.99 11.86 -9.16
C LYS A 162 6.32 11.65 -7.70
N LEU A 163 7.32 10.81 -7.43
CA LEU A 163 7.88 10.68 -6.08
C LEU A 163 8.73 11.92 -5.76
N ASP A 164 8.65 12.42 -4.52
CA ASP A 164 9.45 13.55 -4.08
C ASP A 164 10.87 13.07 -3.71
N ALA A 165 11.78 13.10 -4.69
CA ALA A 165 13.15 12.63 -4.52
C ALA A 165 14.08 13.65 -3.82
N GLN A 166 13.70 14.93 -3.73
CA GLN A 166 14.58 15.98 -3.22
C GLN A 166 15.06 15.73 -1.79
N PRO A 167 14.18 15.37 -0.82
CA PRO A 167 14.62 15.08 0.54
C PRO A 167 15.60 13.90 0.65
N LEU A 168 15.53 12.95 -0.29
CA LEU A 168 16.41 11.80 -0.35
C LEU A 168 17.75 12.16 -1.00
N LEU A 169 17.74 12.95 -2.07
CA LEU A 169 18.93 13.45 -2.75
C LEU A 169 19.76 14.35 -1.84
N GLU A 170 19.12 15.28 -1.11
CA GLU A 170 19.79 16.13 -0.12
C GLU A 170 20.40 15.31 1.02
N LEU A 171 19.71 14.25 1.45
CA LEU A 171 20.21 13.35 2.46
C LEU A 171 21.51 12.69 1.96
N ILE A 172 21.47 12.02 0.81
CA ILE A 172 22.56 11.21 0.27
C ILE A 172 23.83 12.02 0.00
N LYS A 173 23.72 13.27 -0.45
CA LYS A 173 24.87 14.16 -0.71
C LYS A 173 25.81 14.32 0.50
N ASN A 174 25.29 14.18 1.71
CA ASN A 174 26.02 14.45 2.95
C ASN A 174 26.25 13.19 3.81
N LEU A 175 25.97 11.99 3.30
CA LEU A 175 26.08 10.77 4.10
C LEU A 175 27.51 10.24 4.18
N LYS A 176 27.85 9.72 5.36
CA LYS A 176 29.07 8.95 5.60
C LYS A 176 28.83 7.49 5.19
N ASN A 177 29.91 6.80 4.83
CA ASN A 177 29.88 5.37 4.58
C ASN A 177 29.69 4.59 5.91
N SER A 178 28.45 4.37 6.34
CA SER A 178 28.15 3.67 7.59
C SER A 178 26.78 3.00 7.58
N LYS A 179 26.60 1.99 8.44
CA LYS A 179 25.33 1.30 8.66
C LYS A 179 24.19 2.26 9.01
N ARG A 180 24.45 3.25 9.88
CA ARG A 180 23.47 4.28 10.26
C ARG A 180 22.95 5.06 9.05
N CYS A 181 23.84 5.40 8.12
CA CYS A 181 23.48 6.17 6.92
C CYS A 181 22.63 5.34 5.95
N VAL A 182 22.94 4.06 5.75
CA VAL A 182 22.12 3.16 4.91
C VAL A 182 20.71 3.03 5.49
N LEU A 183 20.58 2.76 6.80
CA LEU A 183 19.27 2.67 7.46
C LEU A 183 18.47 3.97 7.35
N LYS A 184 19.12 5.12 7.62
CA LYS A 184 18.48 6.44 7.52
C LYS A 184 17.97 6.71 6.10
N THR A 185 18.70 6.25 5.09
CA THR A 185 18.30 6.39 3.68
C THR A 185 17.12 5.50 3.37
N ALA A 186 17.18 4.21 3.71
CA ALA A 186 16.09 3.26 3.49
C ALA A 186 14.78 3.75 4.10
N ALA A 187 14.85 4.30 5.33
CA ALA A 187 13.70 4.87 6.04
C ALA A 187 13.19 6.20 5.44
N LYS A 188 14.03 6.91 4.67
CA LYS A 188 13.66 8.18 4.01
C LYS A 188 12.96 7.97 2.67
N VAL A 189 13.06 6.78 2.07
CA VAL A 189 12.36 6.46 0.84
C VAL A 189 10.85 6.47 1.10
N PHE A 190 10.13 7.34 0.39
CA PHE A 190 8.69 7.47 0.51
C PHE A 190 8.01 6.98 -0.77
N ASP A 191 7.50 5.75 -0.73
CA ASP A 191 6.80 5.08 -1.83
C ASP A 191 5.49 4.44 -1.33
N PRO A 192 4.45 5.23 -1.08
CA PRO A 192 3.23 4.74 -0.44
C PRO A 192 2.40 3.80 -1.32
N ILE A 193 2.63 3.81 -2.64
CA ILE A 193 1.96 2.92 -3.61
C ILE A 193 2.79 1.69 -3.96
N GLY A 194 4.04 1.61 -3.50
CA GLY A 194 4.94 0.50 -3.78
C GLY A 194 5.46 0.46 -5.23
N PHE A 195 5.44 1.58 -5.95
CA PHE A 195 5.81 1.62 -7.36
C PHE A 195 7.30 1.38 -7.61
N ILE A 196 8.16 1.81 -6.69
CA ILE A 196 9.60 1.55 -6.75
C ILE A 196 10.01 0.42 -5.79
N SER A 197 9.07 -0.45 -5.40
CA SER A 197 9.34 -1.58 -4.50
C SER A 197 10.54 -2.43 -4.92
N PRO A 198 10.75 -2.76 -6.22
CA PRO A 198 11.96 -3.46 -6.65
C PRO A 198 13.26 -2.72 -6.28
N PHE A 199 13.29 -1.40 -6.41
CA PHE A 199 14.45 -0.58 -6.04
C PHE A 199 14.61 -0.42 -4.53
N VAL A 200 13.50 -0.33 -3.79
CA VAL A 200 13.49 -0.30 -2.32
C VAL A 200 13.95 -1.63 -1.73
N LEU A 201 13.65 -2.76 -2.40
CA LEU A 201 14.11 -4.06 -1.95
C LEU A 201 15.64 -4.13 -1.90
N ILE A 202 16.33 -3.58 -2.90
CA ILE A 202 17.80 -3.62 -2.98
C ILE A 202 18.44 -3.03 -1.71
N ILE A 203 17.98 -1.85 -1.27
CA ILE A 203 18.55 -1.22 -0.06
C ILE A 203 18.15 -1.95 1.22
N LYS A 204 16.97 -2.60 1.26
CA LYS A 204 16.57 -3.45 2.39
C LYS A 204 17.43 -4.72 2.49
N CYS A 205 17.70 -5.38 1.38
CA CYS A 205 18.59 -6.54 1.34
C CYS A 205 20.04 -6.13 1.67
N LEU A 206 20.51 -4.98 1.18
CA LEU A 206 21.81 -4.44 1.58
C LEU A 206 21.88 -4.19 3.10
N MET A 207 20.79 -3.67 3.69
CA MET A 207 20.73 -3.49 5.14
C MET A 207 20.83 -4.84 5.88
N GLN A 208 20.19 -5.89 5.37
CA GLN A 208 20.31 -7.25 5.92
C GLN A 208 21.75 -7.77 5.85
N GLU A 209 22.41 -7.66 4.69
CA GLU A 209 23.82 -8.07 4.52
C GLU A 209 24.76 -7.32 5.49
N ILE A 210 24.54 -6.01 5.68
CA ILE A 210 25.29 -5.21 6.65
C ILE A 210 25.08 -5.71 8.10
N TRP A 211 23.87 -6.15 8.44
CA TRP A 211 23.57 -6.72 9.75
C TRP A 211 24.25 -8.07 9.96
N GLU A 212 24.20 -8.95 8.96
CA GLU A 212 24.83 -10.27 8.99
C GLU A 212 26.36 -10.17 9.12
N TYR A 213 26.96 -9.11 8.57
CA TYR A 213 28.38 -8.81 8.74
C TYR A 213 28.75 -8.43 10.19
N GLY A 214 27.81 -7.92 10.98
CA GLY A 214 28.03 -7.57 12.39
C GLY A 214 28.69 -6.21 12.63
N LEU A 215 28.63 -5.27 11.68
CA LEU A 215 29.26 -3.94 11.80
C LEU A 215 28.65 -3.08 12.93
N GLY A 216 29.43 -2.17 13.51
CA GLY A 216 28.96 -1.10 14.36
C GLY A 216 28.09 -0.06 13.62
N TRP A 217 27.41 0.83 14.35
CA TRP A 217 26.52 1.84 13.73
C TRP A 217 27.26 2.84 12.82
N ASP A 218 28.42 3.30 13.27
CA ASP A 218 29.21 4.36 12.63
C ASP A 218 30.54 3.82 12.04
N GLU A 219 30.69 2.49 12.01
CA GLU A 219 31.81 1.80 11.38
C GLU A 219 31.72 1.89 9.85
N GLN A 220 32.89 1.92 9.18
CA GLN A 220 32.95 2.00 7.72
C GLN A 220 32.52 0.68 7.08
N LEU A 221 31.68 0.77 6.06
CA LEU A 221 31.30 -0.41 5.28
C LEU A 221 32.52 -0.95 4.51
N PRO A 222 32.75 -2.28 4.52
CA PRO A 222 33.70 -2.95 3.62
C PRO A 222 33.47 -2.57 2.16
N THR A 223 34.53 -2.64 1.35
CA THR A 223 34.52 -2.21 -0.06
C THR A 223 33.35 -2.79 -0.85
N GLU A 224 33.01 -4.06 -0.65
CA GLU A 224 31.89 -4.70 -1.36
C GLU A 224 30.54 -4.05 -1.02
N LEU A 225 30.21 -3.91 0.28
CA LEU A 225 28.96 -3.31 0.74
C LEU A 225 28.89 -1.81 0.41
N LYS A 226 30.04 -1.13 0.49
CA LYS A 226 30.18 0.26 0.06
C LYS A 226 29.87 0.43 -1.43
N ASN A 227 30.39 -0.43 -2.30
CA ASN A 227 30.13 -0.35 -3.74
C ASN A 227 28.65 -0.58 -4.07
N LYS A 228 27.99 -1.56 -3.41
CA LYS A 228 26.54 -1.79 -3.52
C LYS A 228 25.75 -0.55 -3.08
N TRP A 229 26.14 0.06 -1.95
CA TRP A 229 25.55 1.29 -1.43
C TRP A 229 25.70 2.47 -2.40
N GLU A 230 26.90 2.72 -2.91
CA GLU A 230 27.19 3.83 -3.83
C GLU A 230 26.46 3.66 -5.16
N THR A 231 26.37 2.43 -5.67
CA THR A 231 25.61 2.11 -6.89
C THR A 231 24.11 2.34 -6.71
N TRP A 232 23.56 1.98 -5.54
CA TRP A 232 22.16 2.30 -5.24
C TRP A 232 21.94 3.82 -5.17
N CYS A 233 22.85 4.55 -4.49
CA CYS A 233 22.80 6.00 -4.37
C CYS A 233 22.87 6.73 -5.72
N SER A 234 23.73 6.27 -6.63
CA SER A 234 23.91 6.92 -7.93
C SER A 234 22.66 6.92 -8.79
N GLN A 235 21.74 5.99 -8.55
CA GLN A 235 20.49 5.89 -9.30
C GLN A 235 19.35 6.75 -8.76
N VAL A 236 19.45 7.25 -7.51
CA VAL A 236 18.37 8.02 -6.88
C VAL A 236 18.00 9.28 -7.67
N CYS A 237 18.93 9.84 -8.45
CA CYS A 237 18.65 10.99 -9.32
C CYS A 237 17.59 10.68 -10.39
N LEU A 238 17.49 9.44 -10.86
CA LEU A 238 16.53 8.98 -11.88
C LEU A 238 15.08 9.02 -11.38
N LEU A 239 14.86 9.07 -10.05
CA LEU A 239 13.52 9.24 -9.49
C LEU A 239 12.85 10.56 -9.92
N ASN A 240 13.63 11.59 -10.28
CA ASN A 240 13.07 12.85 -10.77
C ASN A 240 12.41 12.71 -12.16
N ASP A 241 12.92 11.79 -12.97
CA ASP A 241 12.45 11.54 -14.33
C ASP A 241 11.27 10.57 -14.34
N LEU A 242 11.19 9.70 -13.33
CA LEU A 242 10.10 8.76 -13.15
C LEU A 242 8.76 9.49 -12.97
N THR A 243 7.85 9.23 -13.90
CA THR A 243 6.52 9.84 -13.96
C THR A 243 5.47 8.74 -14.04
N LEU A 244 4.42 8.87 -13.24
CA LEU A 244 3.34 7.90 -13.15
C LEU A 244 2.04 8.50 -13.67
N GLU A 245 1.37 7.78 -14.56
CA GLU A 245 0.03 8.15 -14.96
C GLU A 245 -0.91 8.03 -13.76
N ARG A 246 -1.60 9.13 -13.40
CA ARG A 246 -2.58 9.08 -12.31
C ARG A 246 -3.81 8.24 -12.69
N LYS A 247 -4.13 8.22 -13.98
CA LYS A 247 -5.28 7.50 -14.50
C LYS A 247 -4.91 6.05 -14.74
N TYR A 248 -5.60 5.13 -14.06
CA TYR A 248 -5.55 3.71 -14.42
C TYR A 248 -6.10 3.46 -15.83
N PHE A 249 -7.15 4.20 -16.22
CA PHE A 249 -7.82 4.04 -17.51
C PHE A 249 -7.88 5.39 -18.26
N PRO A 250 -7.58 5.41 -19.57
CA PRO A 250 -7.62 6.64 -20.36
C PRO A 250 -9.04 7.11 -20.69
N TYR A 251 -10.04 6.23 -20.57
CA TYR A 251 -11.45 6.51 -20.83
C TYR A 251 -12.34 6.23 -19.60
N PRO A 252 -13.52 6.85 -19.51
CA PRO A 252 -14.52 6.49 -18.51
C PRO A 252 -14.91 5.02 -18.68
N LEU A 253 -14.94 4.27 -17.58
CA LEU A 253 -15.48 2.91 -17.61
C LEU A 253 -17.00 2.99 -17.76
N ASP A 254 -17.54 2.30 -18.77
CA ASP A 254 -18.99 2.15 -18.91
C ASP A 254 -19.55 1.40 -17.71
N LYS A 255 -20.73 1.83 -17.22
CA LYS A 255 -21.46 1.11 -16.19
C LYS A 255 -21.79 -0.30 -16.72
N GLY A 256 -21.13 -1.33 -16.18
CA GLY A 256 -21.35 -2.73 -16.55
C GLY A 256 -20.14 -3.45 -17.17
N LYS A 257 -18.96 -2.82 -17.26
CA LYS A 257 -17.72 -3.58 -17.48
C LYS A 257 -17.21 -4.12 -16.15
N ASP A 258 -17.05 -5.43 -16.06
CA ASP A 258 -16.40 -6.05 -14.91
C ASP A 258 -14.89 -5.73 -14.94
N LEU A 259 -14.31 -5.62 -13.75
CA LEU A 259 -12.88 -5.40 -13.54
C LEU A 259 -12.30 -6.67 -12.94
N GLN A 260 -11.25 -7.20 -13.56
CA GLN A 260 -10.45 -8.28 -12.98
C GLN A 260 -9.20 -7.71 -12.32
N LEU A 261 -8.82 -8.30 -11.20
CA LEU A 261 -7.58 -8.03 -10.48
C LEU A 261 -6.68 -9.25 -10.60
N HIS A 262 -5.65 -9.16 -11.43
CA HIS A 262 -4.64 -10.20 -11.58
C HIS A 262 -3.55 -9.97 -10.55
N ILE A 263 -3.33 -10.96 -9.69
CA ILE A 263 -2.27 -10.91 -8.68
C ILE A 263 -1.16 -11.86 -9.14
N PHE A 264 -0.03 -11.27 -9.49
CA PHE A 264 1.20 -11.98 -9.76
C PHE A 264 1.97 -12.11 -8.46
N CYS A 265 2.48 -13.30 -8.17
CA CYS A 265 3.31 -13.57 -7.00
C CYS A 265 4.59 -14.26 -7.44
N ASP A 266 5.69 -14.00 -6.74
CA ASP A 266 6.95 -14.70 -6.93
C ASP A 266 7.78 -14.73 -5.64
N ALA A 267 8.75 -15.64 -5.59
CA ALA A 267 9.66 -15.82 -4.49
C ALA A 267 11.09 -16.00 -4.98
N SER A 268 12.02 -15.31 -4.33
CA SER A 268 13.46 -15.54 -4.45
C SER A 268 14.03 -15.95 -3.09
N PRO A 269 15.28 -16.44 -3.04
CA PRO A 269 15.96 -16.68 -1.76
C PRO A 269 16.06 -15.45 -0.85
N ARG A 270 15.84 -14.24 -1.39
CA ARG A 270 15.98 -12.97 -0.66
C ARG A 270 14.63 -12.37 -0.25
N ALA A 271 13.57 -12.56 -1.04
CA ALA A 271 12.28 -11.93 -0.78
C ALA A 271 11.11 -12.58 -1.51
N PHE A 272 9.91 -12.32 -1.00
CA PHE A 272 8.65 -12.59 -1.68
C PHE A 272 8.12 -11.29 -2.28
N GLY A 273 7.60 -11.37 -3.51
CA GLY A 273 7.03 -10.25 -4.25
C GLY A 273 5.60 -10.55 -4.67
N ALA A 274 4.75 -9.53 -4.67
CA ALA A 274 3.42 -9.61 -5.27
C ALA A 274 3.12 -8.30 -6.00
N VAL A 275 2.50 -8.40 -7.18
CA VAL A 275 2.10 -7.27 -8.02
C VAL A 275 0.65 -7.48 -8.43
N ALA A 276 -0.17 -6.45 -8.22
CA ALA A 276 -1.55 -6.47 -8.65
C ALA A 276 -1.72 -5.62 -9.92
N VAL A 277 -2.29 -6.21 -10.96
CA VAL A 277 -2.61 -5.57 -12.24
C VAL A 277 -4.11 -5.61 -12.43
N ILE A 278 -4.70 -4.48 -12.84
CA ILE A 278 -6.14 -4.39 -13.12
C ILE A 278 -6.37 -4.48 -14.62
N GLU A 279 -7.22 -5.42 -15.03
CA GLU A 279 -7.68 -5.58 -16.41
C GLU A 279 -9.20 -5.40 -16.50
N ILE A 280 -9.71 -4.92 -17.64
CA ILE A 280 -11.15 -4.73 -17.89
C ILE A 280 -11.69 -5.98 -18.61
N GLN A 281 -12.21 -6.96 -17.88
CA GLN A 281 -12.90 -8.15 -18.44
C GLN A 281 -13.96 -8.72 -17.47
N SER A 282 -14.96 -9.45 -18.02
CA SER A 282 -16.06 -10.14 -17.32
C SER A 282 -15.59 -11.12 -16.24
N ASN A 283 -16.44 -11.40 -15.23
CA ASN A 283 -16.17 -12.32 -14.08
C ASN A 283 -15.20 -13.48 -14.37
N SER A 284 -14.18 -13.66 -13.50
CA SER A 284 -13.30 -14.82 -13.53
C SER A 284 -13.64 -15.89 -12.49
N ASP A 285 -13.53 -17.15 -12.89
CA ASP A 285 -13.47 -18.32 -12.02
C ASP A 285 -11.98 -18.65 -11.74
N PRO A 286 -11.63 -19.25 -10.59
CA PRO A 286 -10.32 -19.87 -10.38
C PRO A 286 -9.79 -20.77 -11.52
N SER A 287 -10.64 -21.27 -12.44
CA SER A 287 -10.21 -21.93 -13.68
C SER A 287 -9.46 -21.03 -14.66
N ASP A 288 -9.61 -19.71 -14.54
CA ASP A 288 -9.05 -18.72 -15.46
C ASP A 288 -7.62 -18.31 -15.06
N TRP A 289 -7.04 -19.01 -14.07
CA TRP A 289 -5.70 -18.75 -13.58
C TRP A 289 -4.67 -19.48 -14.44
N HIS A 290 -3.85 -18.72 -15.15
CA HIS A 290 -2.80 -19.23 -16.01
C HIS A 290 -1.41 -19.01 -15.42
N HIS A 291 -0.47 -19.89 -15.77
CA HIS A 291 0.94 -19.70 -15.45
C HIS A 291 1.53 -18.59 -16.33
N CYS A 292 2.16 -17.60 -15.70
CA CYS A 292 2.93 -16.57 -16.38
C CYS A 292 4.43 -16.91 -16.27
N SER A 293 5.15 -16.86 -17.40
CA SER A 293 6.59 -17.11 -17.40
C SER A 293 7.33 -16.06 -16.56
N GLY A 294 8.42 -16.44 -15.88
CA GLY A 294 9.16 -15.53 -15.00
C GLY A 294 9.62 -14.23 -15.67
N ARG A 295 10.02 -14.27 -16.95
CA ARG A 295 10.43 -13.08 -17.72
C ARG A 295 9.29 -12.09 -18.01
N GLU A 296 8.06 -12.56 -17.95
CA GLU A 296 6.85 -11.76 -18.20
C GLU A 296 6.09 -11.47 -16.90
N ASN A 297 6.56 -12.02 -15.76
CA ASN A 297 5.96 -11.86 -14.46
C ASN A 297 6.52 -10.60 -13.77
N PRO A 298 5.75 -9.51 -13.61
CA PRO A 298 6.23 -8.32 -12.92
C PRO A 298 6.57 -8.57 -11.44
N ALA A 299 6.07 -9.64 -10.82
CA ALA A 299 6.44 -9.99 -9.45
C ALA A 299 7.89 -10.48 -9.30
N ASP A 300 8.53 -10.93 -10.39
CA ASP A 300 9.96 -11.31 -10.40
C ASP A 300 10.85 -10.09 -10.09
N ASP A 301 10.52 -8.92 -10.64
CA ASP A 301 11.21 -7.65 -10.32
C ASP A 301 11.10 -7.33 -8.82
N VAL A 302 9.94 -7.58 -8.20
CA VAL A 302 9.72 -7.32 -6.76
C VAL A 302 10.40 -8.36 -5.89
N SER A 303 10.49 -9.62 -6.32
CA SER A 303 11.10 -10.71 -5.54
C SER A 303 12.63 -10.67 -5.59
N ARG A 304 13.22 -10.22 -6.72
CA ARG A 304 14.68 -10.16 -6.94
C ARG A 304 15.28 -8.79 -6.70
N GLY A 305 14.48 -7.74 -6.87
CA GLY A 305 14.90 -6.35 -6.88
C GLY A 305 15.41 -5.92 -8.25
N ALA A 306 15.10 -4.68 -8.63
CA ALA A 306 15.51 -4.09 -9.90
C ALA A 306 16.02 -2.68 -9.67
N ASN A 307 17.02 -2.29 -10.47
CA ASN A 307 17.58 -0.96 -10.42
C ASN A 307 16.63 0.03 -11.14
N LEU A 308 16.72 1.33 -10.87
CA LEU A 308 15.77 2.32 -11.41
C LEU A 308 15.80 2.43 -12.92
N GLU A 309 16.97 2.30 -13.54
CA GLU A 309 17.09 2.30 -15.00
C GLU A 309 16.35 1.11 -15.62
N THR A 310 16.45 -0.08 -15.01
CA THR A 310 15.69 -1.26 -15.40
C THR A 310 14.19 -1.03 -15.23
N ILE A 311 13.76 -0.49 -14.08
CA ILE A 311 12.34 -0.20 -13.80
C ILE A 311 11.75 0.78 -14.82
N ILE A 312 12.44 1.88 -15.10
CA ILE A 312 11.97 2.93 -16.02
C ILE A 312 11.83 2.39 -17.45
N ASN A 313 12.72 1.50 -17.88
CA ASN A 313 12.71 0.93 -19.22
C ASN A 313 11.87 -0.35 -19.35
N SER A 314 11.41 -0.94 -18.23
CA SER A 314 10.67 -2.19 -18.21
C SER A 314 9.22 -2.00 -18.68
N GLN A 315 8.90 -2.51 -19.86
CA GLN A 315 7.52 -2.52 -20.36
C GLN A 315 6.63 -3.40 -19.46
N VAL A 316 7.14 -4.54 -18.98
CA VAL A 316 6.36 -5.44 -18.12
C VAL A 316 6.00 -4.77 -16.80
N TRP A 317 6.94 -4.06 -16.16
CA TRP A 317 6.68 -3.33 -14.92
C TRP A 317 5.71 -2.16 -15.12
N MET A 318 5.97 -1.34 -16.15
CA MET A 318 5.20 -0.12 -16.40
C MET A 318 3.77 -0.41 -16.91
N HIS A 319 3.58 -1.53 -17.61
CA HIS A 319 2.41 -1.75 -18.45
C HIS A 319 1.76 -3.13 -18.33
N GLY A 320 2.35 -4.03 -17.53
CA GLY A 320 1.99 -5.43 -17.46
C GLY A 320 2.49 -6.23 -18.67
N PRO A 321 2.38 -7.57 -18.62
CA PRO A 321 2.65 -8.42 -19.77
C PRO A 321 1.83 -7.99 -21.00
N GLN A 322 2.46 -7.98 -22.18
CA GLN A 322 1.81 -7.51 -23.41
C GLN A 322 0.61 -8.36 -23.81
N TRP A 323 0.65 -9.66 -23.54
CA TRP A 323 -0.42 -10.60 -23.91
C TRP A 323 -1.74 -10.30 -23.17
N LEU A 324 -1.74 -9.67 -21.98
CA LEU A 324 -2.96 -9.18 -21.32
C LEU A 324 -3.71 -8.13 -22.16
N ARG A 325 -3.04 -7.49 -23.13
CA ARG A 325 -3.69 -6.52 -24.03
C ARG A 325 -4.22 -7.17 -25.31
N THR A 326 -4.03 -8.47 -25.45
CA THR A 326 -4.47 -9.25 -26.61
C THR A 326 -5.65 -10.14 -26.24
N THR A 327 -6.29 -10.75 -27.24
CA THR A 327 -7.36 -11.73 -26.99
C THR A 327 -6.82 -12.95 -26.23
N GLU A 328 -7.67 -13.55 -25.40
CA GLU A 328 -7.36 -14.73 -24.57
C GLU A 328 -6.70 -15.88 -25.35
N ASN A 329 -7.04 -16.05 -26.63
CA ASN A 329 -6.44 -17.05 -27.51
C ASN A 329 -4.90 -16.90 -27.67
N ASN A 330 -4.38 -15.70 -27.46
CA ASN A 330 -2.96 -15.36 -27.54
C ASN A 330 -2.27 -15.35 -26.18
N TRP A 331 -3.00 -15.62 -25.09
CA TRP A 331 -2.42 -15.72 -23.76
C TRP A 331 -1.54 -16.98 -23.66
N PRO A 332 -0.57 -17.01 -22.73
CA PRO A 332 0.21 -18.20 -22.46
C PRO A 332 -0.74 -19.35 -22.12
N LYS A 333 -0.87 -20.29 -23.05
CA LYS A 333 -1.61 -21.52 -22.78
C LYS A 333 -0.89 -22.23 -21.66
N SER A 334 -1.63 -22.70 -20.66
CA SER A 334 -1.08 -23.60 -19.66
C SER A 334 -0.39 -24.73 -20.40
N LEU A 335 0.95 -24.75 -20.36
CA LEU A 335 1.67 -25.93 -20.80
C LEU A 335 1.09 -27.07 -19.99
N ASN A 336 0.67 -28.15 -20.65
CA ASN A 336 0.68 -29.44 -19.98
C ASN A 336 2.12 -29.59 -19.52
N CYS A 337 2.38 -29.32 -18.25
CA CYS A 337 3.72 -29.41 -17.70
C CYS A 337 4.08 -30.90 -17.68
N ASP A 338 4.63 -31.38 -18.79
CA ASP A 338 5.42 -32.61 -18.81
C ASP A 338 6.66 -32.32 -17.97
N PHE A 339 6.56 -32.56 -16.65
CA PHE A 339 7.69 -32.55 -15.72
C PHE A 339 8.64 -33.74 -15.95
N SER A 340 8.89 -34.12 -17.21
CA SER A 340 9.89 -35.12 -17.59
C SER A 340 11.22 -34.51 -18.01
N SER A 341 11.35 -33.18 -18.06
CA SER A 341 12.65 -32.53 -18.24
C SER A 341 13.25 -32.20 -16.87
N THR A 342 14.31 -32.93 -16.51
CA THR A 342 15.30 -32.50 -15.53
C THR A 342 15.91 -31.17 -15.99
N ASP A 343 15.35 -30.06 -15.52
CA ASP A 343 16.01 -28.77 -15.59
C ASP A 343 17.16 -28.75 -14.56
N PRO A 344 18.38 -28.28 -14.88
CA PRO A 344 19.53 -28.36 -13.97
C PRO A 344 19.49 -27.34 -12.82
N CYS A 345 18.37 -26.64 -12.59
CA CYS A 345 18.30 -25.57 -11.61
C CYS A 345 17.90 -26.11 -10.24
N GLU A 346 18.91 -26.18 -9.37
CA GLU A 346 18.86 -26.30 -7.92
C GLU A 346 18.43 -27.67 -7.35
N SER A 347 19.43 -28.32 -6.75
CA SER A 347 19.32 -29.56 -6.00
C SER A 347 18.44 -29.38 -4.76
N GLU A 348 17.13 -29.58 -4.90
CA GLU A 348 16.31 -29.97 -3.76
C GLU A 348 16.47 -31.47 -3.53
N GLU A 349 16.93 -31.88 -2.35
CA GLU A 349 16.97 -33.28 -1.95
C GLU A 349 15.55 -33.89 -2.08
N GLN A 350 15.37 -34.78 -3.06
CA GLN A 350 14.12 -35.51 -3.23
C GLN A 350 13.91 -36.47 -2.07
N VAL A 351 13.17 -36.03 -1.05
CA VAL A 351 12.67 -36.92 -0.01
C VAL A 351 11.44 -37.67 -0.54
N PHE A 352 11.66 -38.88 -1.07
CA PHE A 352 10.59 -39.80 -1.43
C PHE A 352 9.82 -40.22 -0.17
N THR A 353 8.65 -39.60 0.04
CA THR A 353 7.75 -39.99 1.14
C THR A 353 6.57 -40.76 0.56
N PHE A 354 6.60 -42.09 0.71
CA PHE A 354 5.42 -42.93 0.49
C PHE A 354 4.41 -42.66 1.62
N ALA A 355 3.19 -42.21 1.29
CA ALA A 355 2.12 -42.14 2.29
C ALA A 355 0.72 -42.34 1.68
N CYS A 356 0.13 -43.46 2.10
CA CYS A 356 -1.24 -43.95 1.93
C CYS A 356 -2.31 -42.85 2.05
N GLU A 357 -3.37 -42.95 1.22
CA GLU A 357 -4.52 -42.06 1.24
C GLU A 357 -5.25 -42.11 2.59
N LEU A 358 -5.31 -40.97 3.28
CA LEU A 358 -6.31 -40.74 4.32
C LEU A 358 -7.14 -39.52 3.91
N ASN A 359 -8.41 -39.78 3.64
CA ASN A 359 -9.41 -38.83 3.16
C ASN A 359 -9.92 -37.92 4.30
N THR A 360 -9.01 -37.20 4.98
CA THR A 360 -9.34 -36.33 6.14
C THR A 360 -9.82 -34.93 5.76
N ALA A 361 -9.73 -34.54 4.48
CA ALA A 361 -10.16 -33.24 3.98
C ALA A 361 -11.68 -32.99 4.11
N SER A 362 -12.48 -34.04 4.31
CA SER A 362 -13.93 -33.95 4.52
C SER A 362 -14.32 -33.55 5.96
N ILE A 363 -13.39 -33.55 6.92
CA ILE A 363 -13.70 -33.36 8.35
C ILE A 363 -13.56 -31.90 8.79
N ILE A 364 -12.64 -31.12 8.20
CA ILE A 364 -12.38 -29.73 8.59
C ILE A 364 -12.67 -28.80 7.40
N ASN A 365 -13.79 -28.07 7.47
CA ASN A 365 -14.18 -27.11 6.43
C ASN A 365 -13.44 -25.77 6.61
N LEU A 366 -12.49 -25.49 5.71
CA LEU A 366 -11.68 -24.27 5.70
C LEU A 366 -12.50 -22.97 5.68
N ARG A 367 -13.68 -22.95 5.03
CA ARG A 367 -14.52 -21.75 4.90
C ARG A 367 -15.10 -21.26 6.23
N LYS A 368 -14.99 -22.05 7.31
CA LYS A 368 -15.48 -21.70 8.65
C LYS A 368 -14.44 -20.98 9.52
N PHE A 369 -13.23 -20.74 9.01
CA PHE A 369 -12.13 -20.14 9.77
C PHE A 369 -11.67 -18.83 9.14
N SER A 370 -11.64 -17.76 9.94
CA SER A 370 -11.09 -16.44 9.58
C SER A 370 -9.72 -16.17 10.20
N SER A 371 -9.12 -17.15 10.90
CA SER A 371 -7.83 -17.04 11.57
C SER A 371 -7.04 -18.33 11.38
N LEU A 372 -5.82 -18.20 10.86
CA LEU A 372 -4.89 -19.31 10.66
C LEU A 372 -4.55 -20.02 11.97
N GLN A 373 -4.25 -19.26 13.04
CA GLN A 373 -3.95 -19.84 14.36
C GLN A 373 -5.12 -20.68 14.89
N LYS A 374 -6.37 -20.22 14.70
CA LYS A 374 -7.55 -20.97 15.11
C LYS A 374 -7.72 -22.25 14.30
N LEU A 375 -7.48 -22.19 12.99
CA LEU A 375 -7.48 -23.36 12.12
C LEU A 375 -6.43 -24.40 12.57
N LEU A 376 -5.18 -23.96 12.75
CA LEU A 376 -4.08 -24.84 13.15
C LEU A 376 -4.38 -25.54 14.48
N ARG A 377 -4.83 -24.80 15.52
CA ARG A 377 -5.18 -25.39 16.81
C ARG A 377 -6.31 -26.42 16.70
N VAL A 378 -7.36 -26.13 15.93
CA VAL A 378 -8.46 -27.08 15.72
C VAL A 378 -7.96 -28.33 14.99
N THR A 379 -7.14 -28.17 13.96
CA THR A 379 -6.53 -29.28 13.24
C THR A 379 -5.64 -30.13 14.16
N SER A 380 -4.83 -29.51 15.02
CA SER A 380 -4.01 -30.23 16.01
C SER A 380 -4.86 -31.07 16.96
N TRP A 381 -5.98 -30.53 17.46
CA TRP A 381 -6.92 -31.29 18.30
C TRP A 381 -7.54 -32.49 17.57
N VAL A 382 -7.94 -32.32 16.30
CA VAL A 382 -8.49 -33.41 15.48
C VAL A 382 -7.44 -34.48 15.24
N LEU A 383 -6.21 -34.10 14.86
CA LEU A 383 -5.11 -35.04 14.65
C LEU A 383 -4.73 -35.79 15.94
N ARG A 384 -4.71 -35.10 17.09
CA ARG A 384 -4.49 -35.71 18.40
C ARG A 384 -5.60 -36.69 18.77
N PHE A 385 -6.86 -36.36 18.51
CA PHE A 385 -7.99 -37.27 18.73
C PHE A 385 -7.82 -38.56 17.90
N VAL A 386 -7.46 -38.43 16.61
CA VAL A 386 -7.16 -39.58 15.74
C VAL A 386 -5.98 -40.40 16.28
N HIS A 387 -4.90 -39.73 16.71
CA HIS A 387 -3.73 -40.38 17.32
C HIS A 387 -4.12 -41.21 18.56
N ASN A 388 -4.90 -40.62 19.48
CA ASN A 388 -5.32 -41.27 20.72
C ASN A 388 -6.27 -42.45 20.51
N ILE A 389 -7.05 -42.44 19.43
CA ILE A 389 -7.89 -43.59 19.05
C ILE A 389 -7.03 -44.72 18.47
N ARG A 390 -6.01 -44.37 17.66
CA ARG A 390 -5.12 -45.36 17.01
C ARG A 390 -4.09 -45.95 17.97
N ASN A 391 -3.67 -45.21 19.00
CA ASN A 391 -2.63 -45.62 19.94
C ASN A 391 -3.18 -45.76 21.37
N ARG A 392 -3.45 -47.01 21.79
CA ARG A 392 -4.03 -47.30 23.11
C ARG A 392 -3.07 -47.07 24.29
N PHE A 393 -1.76 -47.16 24.07
CA PHE A 393 -0.74 -47.12 25.12
C PHE A 393 0.04 -45.80 25.22
N ASN A 394 -0.12 -44.88 24.25
CA ASN A 394 0.60 -43.61 24.23
C ASN A 394 -0.36 -42.46 23.86
N LYS A 395 -1.31 -42.21 24.76
CA LYS A 395 -2.31 -41.15 24.61
C LYS A 395 -1.77 -39.82 25.11
N ARG A 396 -2.12 -38.76 24.41
CA ARG A 396 -1.79 -37.37 24.76
C ARG A 396 -3.01 -36.70 25.38
N SER A 397 -2.88 -36.13 26.58
CA SER A 397 -3.99 -35.50 27.32
C SER A 397 -3.74 -34.06 27.75
N ASP A 398 -2.51 -33.57 27.67
CA ASP A 398 -2.14 -32.23 28.15
C ASP A 398 -2.51 -31.13 27.14
N ASP A 399 -2.04 -29.90 27.33
CA ASP A 399 -2.23 -28.83 26.33
C ASP A 399 -1.55 -29.17 25.00
N LEU A 400 -1.98 -28.51 23.90
CA LEU A 400 -1.35 -28.68 22.59
C LEU A 400 0.13 -28.28 22.64
N SER A 401 1.01 -29.17 22.20
CA SER A 401 2.43 -28.83 22.06
C SER A 401 2.67 -28.05 20.77
N THR A 402 3.78 -27.31 20.71
CA THR A 402 4.22 -26.63 19.49
C THR A 402 4.38 -27.60 18.33
N GLU A 403 4.90 -28.80 18.60
CA GLU A 403 5.10 -29.85 17.59
C GLU A 403 3.78 -30.32 16.94
N GLU A 404 2.69 -30.31 17.69
CA GLU A 404 1.36 -30.65 17.17
C GLU A 404 0.74 -29.53 16.35
N ILE A 405 1.10 -28.28 16.64
CA ILE A 405 0.73 -27.13 15.83
C ILE A 405 1.53 -27.14 14.52
N ASP A 406 2.85 -27.34 14.58
CA ASP A 406 3.72 -27.48 13.42
C ASP A 406 3.30 -28.66 12.54
N GLY A 407 2.91 -29.79 13.16
CA GLY A 407 2.37 -30.95 12.45
C GLY A 407 1.05 -30.65 11.74
N ALA A 408 0.17 -29.84 12.34
CA ALA A 408 -1.07 -29.40 11.71
C ALA A 408 -0.81 -28.42 10.55
N GLU A 409 0.19 -27.55 10.67
CA GLU A 409 0.60 -26.65 9.60
C GLU A 409 1.16 -27.44 8.41
N LYS A 410 2.10 -28.35 8.65
CA LYS A 410 2.62 -29.27 7.63
C LYS A 410 1.52 -30.08 6.95
N PHE A 411 0.52 -30.54 7.69
CA PHE A 411 -0.64 -31.25 7.13
C PHE A 411 -1.37 -30.40 6.08
N TRP A 412 -1.65 -29.12 6.38
CA TRP A 412 -2.34 -28.23 5.43
C TRP A 412 -1.47 -27.87 4.23
N ILE A 413 -0.17 -27.62 4.43
CA ILE A 413 0.78 -27.38 3.34
C ILE A 413 0.78 -28.56 2.37
N LEU A 414 0.93 -29.79 2.89
CA LEU A 414 0.93 -31.01 2.09
C LEU A 414 -0.42 -31.25 1.40
N LEU A 415 -1.54 -30.90 2.04
CA LEU A 415 -2.86 -31.01 1.44
C LEU A 415 -3.01 -30.05 0.24
N VAL A 416 -2.60 -28.79 0.40
CA VAL A 416 -2.63 -27.79 -0.67
C VAL A 416 -1.72 -28.22 -1.82
N GLN A 417 -0.48 -28.63 -1.52
CA GLN A 417 0.46 -29.16 -2.51
C GLN A 417 -0.13 -30.36 -3.26
N ARG A 418 -0.86 -31.26 -2.59
CA ARG A 418 -1.56 -32.39 -3.24
C ARG A 418 -2.75 -31.96 -4.10
N CYS A 419 -3.50 -30.94 -3.71
CA CYS A 419 -4.57 -30.37 -4.54
C CYS A 419 -4.01 -29.77 -5.82
N PHE A 420 -2.83 -29.15 -5.77
CA PHE A 420 -2.10 -28.71 -6.96
C PHE A 420 -1.62 -29.90 -7.81
N ARG A 421 -1.17 -30.99 -7.19
CA ARG A 421 -0.69 -32.22 -7.88
C ARG A 421 -1.80 -33.12 -8.47
N ARG A 422 -3.06 -32.94 -8.08
CA ARG A 422 -4.22 -33.73 -8.57
C ARG A 422 -5.01 -33.03 -9.68
N ARG A 423 -4.67 -31.79 -10.02
CA ARG A 423 -5.32 -31.01 -11.09
C ARG A 423 -4.48 -30.92 -12.37
N SER A 424 -3.36 -31.63 -12.41
CA SER A 424 -2.52 -31.89 -13.59
C SER A 424 -2.96 -33.15 -14.31
#